data_AF-A0A285I4B0-F1
#
_entry.id   AF-A0A285I4B0-F1
#
_cell.length_a   1.000
_cell.length_b   1.000
_cell.length_c   1.000
_cell.angle_alpha   90.00
_cell.angle_beta   90.00
_cell.angle_gamma   90.00
#
_symmetry.space_group_name_H-M   'P 1'
#
loop_
_entity.id
_entity.type
_entity.pdbx_description
1 polymer ?
#
loop_
_entity_poly.entity_id
_entity_poly.type
_entity_poly.pdbx_seq_one_letter_code
_entity_poly.pdbx_strand_id
1 'polypeptide(L)'
;MGARSIPSLVLFGVRVLVVALIAAVLGAAGLGLVASAGGEATPRRVVADGVPLYEVHPAGLKPGERRPGVVVAHGYAGSAKLMMPFGDTLAGRGYVVVLLDFAGHGANPKARTGSADLQRELDAAMAHLRSLRDVDNARVSLVGHSMGASAVTEYAAAHPEVVATVAISLPSVPEGHPKNLLMLVGQAEFPGFKATATEAAARIADSRAVTIPGVEHISILYAPRTHQETIDWLDQRFGGPVTQEAIPSPLRRPAGAGLLFAGLLVGLYPLARLLFRGRATIERFRWVLLVPVAGAAIVAALVAAVLPTSWFPLDSGDYAVAFTFLFGGLLLLVQRGRPGPWGRVPAAVALVAYAAVTIVVPLQLGFTNMWPAGARWWILPVVWAGFALLSYAAERLSRGSMLGILAVAAATVVALTAAAVLGLTNGFLLLVVPLLAVLLVLQAGWSTLLNRLAAPAWAIALAGSLLVAWPIAATLPITA
;
A
#
# COMPACT_ATOMS: atom_id res chain seq x y z
N MET A 1 1.00 39.26 44.85
CA MET A 1 2.02 38.90 43.84
C MET A 1 2.11 37.37 43.78
N GLY A 2 1.55 36.76 42.73
CA GLY A 2 1.46 35.30 42.61
C GLY A 2 2.72 34.71 41.97
N ALA A 3 3.38 33.80 42.68
CA ALA A 3 4.45 32.97 42.16
C ALA A 3 3.89 32.04 41.06
N ARG A 4 4.11 32.39 39.78
CA ARG A 4 3.90 31.45 38.68
C ARG A 4 5.03 30.41 38.74
N SER A 5 4.64 29.14 38.84
CA SER A 5 5.51 27.98 39.01
C SER A 5 6.36 27.69 37.75
N ILE A 6 7.58 28.24 37.75
CA ILE A 6 8.68 27.97 36.80
C ILE A 6 8.92 26.46 36.51
N PRO A 7 8.79 25.51 37.46
CA PRO A 7 9.05 24.09 37.19
C PRO A 7 8.14 23.46 36.13
N SER A 8 6.90 23.95 35.98
CA SER A 8 5.89 23.35 35.11
C SER A 8 6.13 23.64 33.62
N LEU A 9 6.67 24.82 33.29
CA LEU A 9 7.00 25.25 31.94
C LEU A 9 8.27 24.55 31.43
N VAL A 10 9.29 24.41 32.29
CA VAL A 10 10.52 23.69 31.98
C VAL A 10 10.22 22.22 31.70
N LEU A 11 9.47 21.56 32.59
CA LEU A 11 9.10 20.14 32.41
C LEU A 11 8.24 19.91 31.15
N PHE A 12 7.39 20.89 30.78
CA PHE A 12 6.61 20.83 29.54
C PHE A 12 7.48 20.95 28.28
N GLY A 13 8.42 21.89 28.26
CA GLY A 13 9.37 22.05 27.15
C GLY A 13 10.24 20.81 26.96
N VAL A 14 10.71 20.22 28.07
CA VAL A 14 11.49 18.97 28.06
C VAL A 14 10.68 17.82 27.44
N ARG A 15 9.40 17.66 27.77
CA ARG A 15 8.55 16.62 27.17
C ARG A 15 8.41 16.75 25.66
N VAL A 16 8.17 17.96 25.15
CA VAL A 16 8.06 18.22 23.70
C VAL A 16 9.38 17.90 23.00
N LEU A 17 10.51 18.31 23.59
CA LEU A 17 11.85 18.04 23.06
C LEU A 17 12.17 16.54 23.02
N VAL A 18 11.88 15.81 24.10
CA VAL A 18 12.11 14.35 24.16
C VAL A 18 11.30 13.63 23.08
N VAL A 19 10.02 13.97 22.90
CA VAL A 19 9.19 13.36 21.85
C VAL A 19 9.71 13.70 20.45
N ALA A 20 10.18 14.94 20.23
CA ALA A 20 10.80 15.33 18.97
C ALA A 20 12.10 14.56 18.69
N LEU A 21 12.92 14.32 19.71
CA LEU A 21 14.15 13.52 19.60
C LEU A 21 13.84 12.06 19.25
N ILE A 22 12.84 11.45 19.90
CA ILE A 22 12.39 10.08 19.57
C ILE A 22 11.93 10.01 18.11
N ALA A 23 11.10 10.97 17.67
CA ALA A 23 10.65 11.05 16.28
C ALA A 23 11.84 11.15 15.29
N ALA A 24 12.83 11.99 15.60
CA ALA A 24 14.02 12.15 14.77
C ALA A 24 14.89 10.88 14.70
N VAL A 25 15.09 10.19 15.84
CA VAL A 25 15.85 8.93 15.89
C VAL A 25 15.15 7.84 15.09
N LEU A 26 13.83 7.68 15.25
CA LEU A 26 13.05 6.72 14.46
C LEU A 26 13.11 7.04 12.97
N GLY A 27 12.97 8.32 12.60
CA GLY A 27 13.07 8.77 11.22
C GLY A 27 14.45 8.50 10.60
N ALA A 28 15.53 8.83 11.31
CA ALA A 28 16.89 8.60 10.87
C ALA A 28 17.21 7.09 10.71
N ALA A 29 16.79 6.27 11.69
CA ALA A 29 16.92 4.82 11.61
C ALA A 29 16.14 4.24 10.41
N GLY A 30 14.91 4.71 10.21
CA GLY A 30 14.08 4.31 9.07
C GLY A 30 14.71 4.65 7.72
N LEU A 31 15.22 5.87 7.56
CA LEU A 31 15.94 6.29 6.36
C LEU A 31 17.21 5.46 6.13
N GLY A 32 17.98 5.17 7.19
CA GLY A 32 19.17 4.31 7.10
C GLY A 32 18.85 2.88 6.62
N LEU A 33 17.75 2.29 7.12
CA LEU A 33 17.31 0.96 6.66
C LEU A 33 16.85 0.95 5.20
N VAL A 34 16.09 1.96 4.77
CA VAL A 34 15.68 2.07 3.36
C VAL A 34 16.89 2.26 2.45
N ALA A 35 17.80 3.16 2.81
CA ALA A 35 18.97 3.49 2.01
C ALA A 35 19.92 2.28 1.85
N SER A 36 19.98 1.41 2.85
CA SER A 36 20.83 0.20 2.84
C SER A 36 20.12 -1.08 2.35
N ALA A 37 18.87 -0.97 1.88
CA ALA A 37 18.07 -2.14 1.53
C ALA A 37 18.57 -2.86 0.27
N GLY A 38 18.93 -2.12 -0.78
CA GLY A 38 19.45 -2.66 -2.05
C GLY A 38 20.93 -3.02 -2.03
N GLY A 39 21.62 -2.86 -0.90
CA GLY A 39 23.08 -2.98 -0.84
C GLY A 39 23.74 -1.98 -1.79
N GLU A 40 24.60 -2.47 -2.68
CA GLU A 40 25.24 -1.68 -3.73
C GLU A 40 24.39 -1.55 -5.01
N ALA A 41 23.33 -2.35 -5.14
CA ALA A 41 22.44 -2.28 -6.29
C ALA A 41 21.56 -1.01 -6.20
N THR A 42 21.61 -0.18 -7.24
CA THR A 42 20.80 1.04 -7.32
C THR A 42 19.71 0.88 -8.38
N PRO A 43 18.42 0.88 -7.97
CA PRO A 43 17.32 0.82 -8.94
C PRO A 43 17.28 2.07 -9.82
N ARG A 44 17.28 1.88 -11.13
CA ARG A 44 17.11 2.94 -12.13
C ARG A 44 15.71 2.88 -12.73
N ARG A 45 15.03 4.03 -12.81
CA ARG A 45 13.75 4.12 -13.53
C ARG A 45 14.00 4.29 -15.02
N VAL A 46 13.26 3.55 -15.82
CA VAL A 46 13.22 3.68 -17.28
C VAL A 46 11.78 3.52 -17.77
N VAL A 47 11.53 3.89 -19.03
CA VAL A 47 10.25 3.66 -19.70
C VAL A 47 10.55 2.96 -21.01
N ALA A 48 9.99 1.76 -21.20
CA ALA A 48 10.14 0.98 -22.42
C ALA A 48 8.76 0.73 -23.03
N ASP A 49 8.58 1.11 -24.29
CA ASP A 49 7.29 1.05 -25.00
C ASP A 49 6.10 1.66 -24.21
N GLY A 50 6.38 2.74 -23.49
CA GLY A 50 5.41 3.41 -22.63
C GLY A 50 5.06 2.68 -21.33
N VAL A 51 5.76 1.60 -20.98
CA VAL A 51 5.66 0.89 -19.69
C VAL A 51 6.74 1.40 -18.74
N PRO A 52 6.39 1.94 -17.56
CA PRO A 52 7.38 2.30 -16.54
C PRO A 52 8.02 1.05 -15.93
N LEU A 53 9.35 1.02 -15.93
CA LEU A 53 10.15 -0.06 -15.40
C LEU A 53 11.16 0.42 -14.35
N TYR A 54 11.62 -0.49 -13.52
CA TYR A 54 12.83 -0.37 -12.72
C TYR A 54 13.83 -1.42 -13.18
N GLU A 55 15.03 -0.97 -13.52
CA GLU A 55 16.21 -1.82 -13.72
C GLU A 55 16.98 -1.90 -12.41
N VAL A 56 17.31 -3.11 -11.97
CA VAL A 56 18.18 -3.34 -10.82
C VAL A 56 19.32 -4.22 -11.28
N HIS A 57 20.51 -3.63 -11.35
CA HIS A 57 21.72 -4.33 -11.75
C HIS A 57 22.49 -4.83 -10.52
N PRO A 58 23.08 -6.03 -10.58
CA PRO A 58 23.93 -6.53 -9.52
C PRO A 58 25.23 -5.71 -9.44
N ALA A 59 25.79 -5.62 -8.24
CA ALA A 59 27.10 -5.02 -8.07
C ALA A 59 28.21 -5.91 -8.65
N GLY A 60 29.37 -5.31 -8.96
CA GLY A 60 30.56 -6.06 -9.37
C GLY A 60 30.53 -6.65 -10.79
N LEU A 61 29.60 -6.24 -11.66
CA LEU A 61 29.59 -6.60 -13.09
C LEU A 61 30.87 -6.17 -13.80
N LYS A 62 31.60 -7.12 -14.37
CA LYS A 62 32.78 -6.81 -15.20
C LYS A 62 32.37 -6.39 -16.61
N PRO A 63 33.15 -5.55 -17.31
CA PRO A 63 32.88 -5.22 -18.70
C PRO A 63 32.77 -6.47 -19.58
N GLY A 64 31.67 -6.59 -20.33
CA GLY A 64 31.39 -7.73 -21.21
C GLY A 64 30.81 -8.97 -20.51
N GLU A 65 30.67 -8.96 -19.19
CA GLU A 65 30.03 -10.03 -18.45
C GLU A 65 28.51 -10.04 -18.66
N ARG A 66 27.93 -11.25 -18.80
CA ARG A 66 26.49 -11.45 -18.94
C ARG A 66 25.96 -12.34 -17.82
N ARG A 67 24.83 -11.94 -17.24
CA ARG A 67 24.20 -12.59 -16.09
C ARG A 67 22.77 -13.01 -16.44
N PRO A 68 22.18 -13.98 -15.71
CA PRO A 68 20.77 -14.31 -15.88
C PRO A 68 19.88 -13.09 -15.62
N GLY A 69 18.82 -12.97 -16.41
CA GLY A 69 17.84 -11.90 -16.31
C GLY A 69 16.52 -12.37 -15.68
N VAL A 70 15.85 -11.49 -14.93
CA VAL A 70 14.54 -11.78 -14.33
C VAL A 70 13.59 -10.61 -14.52
N VAL A 71 12.39 -10.86 -15.06
CA VAL A 71 11.28 -9.89 -15.00
C VAL A 71 10.41 -10.19 -13.79
N VAL A 72 10.06 -9.16 -13.01
CA VAL A 72 9.25 -9.27 -11.79
C VAL A 72 7.96 -8.46 -11.92
N ALA A 73 6.82 -9.14 -11.84
CA ALA A 73 5.49 -8.61 -12.03
C ALA A 73 4.69 -8.50 -10.72
N HIS A 74 4.10 -7.33 -10.45
CA HIS A 74 3.31 -7.10 -9.23
C HIS A 74 1.85 -7.59 -9.36
N GLY A 75 1.19 -7.78 -8.20
CA GLY A 75 -0.23 -8.12 -8.12
C GLY A 75 -1.19 -6.94 -8.29
N TYR A 76 -2.49 -7.23 -8.16
CA TYR A 76 -3.55 -6.21 -8.23
C TYR A 76 -3.40 -5.17 -7.12
N ALA A 77 -3.63 -3.89 -7.44
CA ALA A 77 -3.35 -2.75 -6.56
C ALA A 77 -1.89 -2.69 -6.03
N GLY A 78 -0.96 -3.34 -6.73
CA GLY A 78 0.48 -3.33 -6.45
C GLY A 78 1.25 -2.28 -7.27
N SER A 79 2.57 -2.39 -7.20
CA SER A 79 3.53 -1.64 -8.03
C SER A 79 4.88 -2.36 -8.08
N ALA A 80 5.75 -1.98 -8.99
CA ALA A 80 7.15 -2.39 -9.02
C ALA A 80 7.85 -2.12 -7.67
N LYS A 81 7.46 -1.05 -6.95
CA LYS A 81 7.99 -0.77 -5.61
C LYS A 81 7.57 -1.79 -4.56
N LEU A 82 6.34 -2.31 -4.65
CA LEU A 82 5.86 -3.39 -3.78
C LEU A 82 6.70 -4.66 -3.98
N MET A 83 7.14 -4.91 -5.20
CA MET A 83 7.98 -6.06 -5.56
C MET A 83 9.49 -5.78 -5.43
N MET A 84 9.90 -4.56 -5.06
CA MET A 84 11.32 -4.16 -5.00
C MET A 84 12.18 -5.03 -4.08
N PRO A 85 11.69 -5.63 -2.97
CA PRO A 85 12.47 -6.60 -2.21
C PRO A 85 12.96 -7.79 -3.03
N PHE A 86 12.21 -8.23 -4.05
CA PHE A 86 12.69 -9.24 -5.00
C PHE A 86 13.79 -8.68 -5.91
N GLY A 87 13.67 -7.42 -6.33
CA GLY A 87 14.74 -6.72 -7.03
C GLY A 87 16.04 -6.69 -6.22
N ASP A 88 15.97 -6.28 -4.95
CA ASP A 88 17.14 -6.24 -4.05
C ASP A 88 17.73 -7.65 -3.84
N THR A 89 16.86 -8.64 -3.62
CA THR A 89 17.24 -10.05 -3.37
C THR A 89 17.93 -10.67 -4.57
N LEU A 90 17.33 -10.56 -5.75
CA LEU A 90 17.84 -11.15 -6.98
C LEU A 90 19.09 -10.42 -7.47
N ALA A 91 19.13 -9.07 -7.41
CA ALA A 91 20.34 -8.32 -7.74
C ALA A 91 21.49 -8.61 -6.76
N GLY A 92 21.20 -8.70 -5.46
CA GLY A 92 22.17 -9.17 -4.46
C GLY A 92 22.65 -10.60 -4.71
N ARG A 93 21.88 -11.38 -5.48
CA ARG A 93 22.24 -12.73 -5.91
C ARG A 93 22.79 -12.81 -7.33
N GLY A 94 23.16 -11.66 -7.92
CA GLY A 94 23.89 -11.57 -9.18
C GLY A 94 23.02 -11.56 -10.45
N TYR A 95 21.70 -11.47 -10.31
CA TYR A 95 20.74 -11.39 -11.42
C TYR A 95 20.55 -9.94 -11.88
N VAL A 96 20.30 -9.73 -13.17
CA VAL A 96 19.79 -8.45 -13.68
C VAL A 96 18.27 -8.49 -13.63
N VAL A 97 17.65 -7.50 -12.99
CA VAL A 97 16.21 -7.53 -12.71
C VAL A 97 15.50 -6.36 -13.37
N VAL A 98 14.36 -6.64 -14.00
CA VAL A 98 13.42 -5.63 -14.50
C VAL A 98 12.09 -5.79 -13.77
N LEU A 99 11.63 -4.75 -13.08
CA LEU A 99 10.31 -4.70 -12.45
C LEU A 99 9.41 -3.74 -13.22
N LEU A 100 8.19 -4.13 -13.55
CA LEU A 100 7.25 -3.30 -14.32
C LEU A 100 6.08 -2.80 -13.46
N ASP A 101 5.54 -1.63 -13.83
CA ASP A 101 4.23 -1.14 -13.38
C ASP A 101 3.19 -1.39 -14.49
N PHE A 102 2.23 -2.28 -14.26
CA PHE A 102 1.14 -2.56 -15.21
C PHE A 102 0.20 -1.36 -15.37
N ALA A 103 -0.55 -1.30 -16.47
CA ALA A 103 -1.58 -0.32 -16.72
C ALA A 103 -2.52 -0.17 -15.50
N GLY A 104 -2.80 1.08 -15.15
CA GLY A 104 -3.62 1.46 -14.01
C GLY A 104 -2.91 1.37 -12.67
N HIS A 105 -1.66 0.92 -12.60
CA HIS A 105 -0.93 0.67 -11.35
C HIS A 105 0.35 1.49 -11.25
N GLY A 106 0.85 1.63 -10.02
CA GLY A 106 2.16 2.25 -9.76
C GLY A 106 2.35 3.60 -10.45
N ALA A 107 3.43 3.72 -11.23
CA ALA A 107 3.73 4.90 -12.02
C ALA A 107 3.10 4.91 -13.43
N ASN A 108 2.38 3.86 -13.83
CA ASN A 108 1.79 3.75 -15.17
C ASN A 108 0.48 4.58 -15.24
N PRO A 109 0.44 5.65 -16.04
CA PRO A 109 -0.71 6.56 -16.07
C PRO A 109 -1.86 6.03 -16.95
N LYS A 110 -1.64 4.97 -17.73
CA LYS A 110 -2.65 4.39 -18.62
C LYS A 110 -3.74 3.74 -17.79
N ALA A 111 -4.99 3.80 -18.25
CA ALA A 111 -6.06 3.03 -17.65
C ALA A 111 -5.97 1.57 -18.09
N ARG A 112 -6.29 0.63 -17.20
CA ARG A 112 -6.39 -0.78 -17.52
C ARG A 112 -7.68 -1.04 -18.31
N THR A 113 -7.56 -1.71 -19.45
CA THR A 113 -8.67 -2.06 -20.35
C THR A 113 -9.01 -3.56 -20.32
N GLY A 114 -8.06 -4.42 -19.95
CA GLY A 114 -8.30 -5.86 -19.87
C GLY A 114 -7.04 -6.67 -19.56
N SER A 115 -7.14 -7.99 -19.63
CA SER A 115 -6.00 -8.91 -19.43
C SER A 115 -4.95 -8.82 -20.55
N ALA A 116 -5.36 -8.44 -21.76
CA ALA A 116 -4.44 -8.25 -22.89
C ALA A 116 -3.39 -7.16 -22.64
N ASP A 117 -3.66 -6.19 -21.76
CA ASP A 117 -2.65 -5.22 -21.32
C ASP A 117 -1.48 -5.91 -20.63
N LEU A 118 -1.74 -6.90 -19.78
CA LEU A 118 -0.71 -7.58 -18.99
C LEU A 118 0.32 -8.28 -19.88
N GLN A 119 -0.14 -8.96 -20.93
CA GLN A 119 0.75 -9.66 -21.86
C GLN A 119 1.58 -8.69 -22.71
N ARG A 120 0.97 -7.63 -23.25
CA ARG A 120 1.69 -6.58 -23.99
C ARG A 120 2.76 -5.88 -23.13
N GLU A 121 2.44 -5.60 -21.87
CA GLU A 121 3.37 -4.91 -20.98
C GLU A 121 4.49 -5.85 -20.48
N LEU A 122 4.22 -7.15 -20.35
CA LEU A 122 5.25 -8.16 -20.15
C LEU A 122 6.17 -8.29 -21.37
N ASP A 123 5.62 -8.26 -22.59
CA ASP A 123 6.43 -8.24 -23.81
C ASP A 123 7.39 -7.04 -23.84
N ALA A 124 6.90 -5.85 -23.49
CA ALA A 124 7.74 -4.66 -23.40
C ALA A 124 8.85 -4.81 -22.34
N ALA A 125 8.53 -5.34 -21.16
CA ALA A 125 9.51 -5.59 -20.09
C ALA A 125 10.55 -6.65 -20.48
N MET A 126 10.12 -7.74 -21.14
CA MET A 126 10.99 -8.82 -21.62
C MET A 126 11.90 -8.35 -22.76
N ALA A 127 11.37 -7.60 -23.73
CA ALA A 127 12.15 -7.02 -24.81
C ALA A 127 13.20 -6.04 -24.25
N HIS A 128 12.80 -5.22 -23.27
CA HIS A 128 13.72 -4.31 -22.58
C HIS A 128 14.82 -5.07 -21.86
N LEU A 129 14.49 -6.07 -21.02
CA LEU A 129 15.48 -6.91 -20.33
C LEU A 129 16.47 -7.55 -21.32
N ARG A 130 15.98 -8.12 -22.42
CA ARG A 130 16.81 -8.77 -23.46
C ARG A 130 17.70 -7.81 -24.24
N SER A 131 17.40 -6.51 -24.19
CA SER A 131 18.21 -5.45 -24.83
C SER A 131 19.41 -5.02 -23.98
N LEU A 132 19.41 -5.34 -22.68
CA LEU A 132 20.49 -4.98 -21.76
C LEU A 132 21.75 -5.81 -22.09
N ARG A 133 22.90 -5.13 -22.16
CA ARG A 133 24.15 -5.73 -22.64
C ARG A 133 24.74 -6.78 -21.69
N ASP A 134 24.38 -6.67 -20.42
CA ASP A 134 24.79 -7.51 -19.30
C ASP A 134 23.81 -8.65 -19.02
N VAL A 135 22.79 -8.83 -19.86
CA VAL A 135 21.86 -9.96 -19.77
C VAL A 135 22.27 -11.08 -20.72
N ASP A 136 22.22 -12.31 -20.21
CA ASP A 136 22.29 -13.52 -21.01
C ASP A 136 20.88 -13.94 -21.45
N ASN A 137 20.57 -13.69 -22.73
CA ASN A 137 19.23 -13.94 -23.29
C ASN A 137 18.81 -15.41 -23.28
N ALA A 138 19.74 -16.36 -23.10
CA ALA A 138 19.42 -17.78 -22.92
C ALA A 138 19.05 -18.14 -21.47
N ARG A 139 19.21 -17.21 -20.52
CA ARG A 139 18.99 -17.41 -19.09
C ARG A 139 18.03 -16.36 -18.53
N VAL A 140 16.79 -16.36 -19.03
CA VAL A 140 15.74 -15.43 -18.57
C VAL A 140 14.62 -16.19 -17.87
N SER A 141 14.18 -15.64 -16.73
CA SER A 141 13.09 -16.18 -15.90
C SER A 141 12.08 -15.11 -15.51
N LEU A 142 10.93 -15.55 -14.99
CA LEU A 142 9.86 -14.67 -14.54
C LEU A 142 9.49 -14.92 -13.08
N VAL A 143 9.14 -13.84 -12.37
CA VAL A 143 8.56 -13.88 -11.03
C VAL A 143 7.29 -13.03 -11.03
N GLY A 144 6.19 -13.54 -10.49
CA GLY A 144 4.93 -12.81 -10.45
C GLY A 144 4.16 -13.05 -9.16
N HIS A 145 3.42 -12.04 -8.71
CA HIS A 145 2.51 -12.15 -7.55
C HIS A 145 1.04 -11.96 -7.94
N SER A 146 0.15 -12.84 -7.48
CA SER A 146 -1.31 -12.73 -7.66
C SER A 146 -1.69 -12.50 -9.13
N MET A 147 -2.26 -11.34 -9.50
CA MET A 147 -2.45 -10.95 -10.91
C MET A 147 -1.18 -11.09 -11.76
N GLY A 148 -0.04 -10.65 -11.25
CA GLY A 148 1.26 -10.80 -11.90
C GLY A 148 1.71 -12.25 -12.00
N ALA A 149 1.31 -13.12 -11.06
CA ALA A 149 1.56 -14.56 -11.14
C ALA A 149 0.78 -15.19 -12.30
N SER A 150 -0.49 -14.83 -12.48
CA SER A 150 -1.27 -15.22 -13.67
C SER A 150 -0.62 -14.71 -14.95
N ALA A 151 -0.21 -13.43 -14.98
CA ALA A 151 0.40 -12.83 -16.16
C ALA A 151 1.69 -13.56 -16.58
N VAL A 152 2.62 -13.81 -15.65
CA VAL A 152 3.90 -14.47 -15.98
C VAL A 152 3.74 -15.96 -16.32
N THR A 153 2.79 -16.65 -15.70
CA THR A 153 2.55 -18.07 -16.01
C THR A 153 1.91 -18.25 -17.38
N GLU A 154 0.97 -17.38 -17.76
CA GLU A 154 0.41 -17.32 -19.11
C GLU A 154 1.48 -16.95 -20.13
N TYR A 155 2.30 -15.94 -19.83
CA TYR A 155 3.41 -15.53 -20.69
C TYR A 155 4.37 -16.68 -20.96
N ALA A 156 4.87 -17.34 -19.91
CA ALA A 156 5.83 -18.42 -20.03
C ALA A 156 5.24 -19.71 -20.64
N ALA A 157 3.92 -19.90 -20.58
CA ALA A 157 3.28 -20.99 -21.32
C ALA A 157 3.35 -20.77 -22.85
N ALA A 158 3.28 -19.51 -23.30
CA ALA A 158 3.43 -19.14 -24.71
C ALA A 158 4.88 -18.98 -25.17
N HIS A 159 5.82 -18.85 -24.23
CA HIS A 159 7.24 -18.54 -24.48
C HIS A 159 8.16 -19.63 -23.90
N PRO A 160 8.35 -20.77 -24.59
CA PRO A 160 9.08 -21.92 -24.09
C PRO A 160 10.59 -21.67 -23.88
N GLU A 161 11.10 -20.52 -24.32
CA GLU A 161 12.46 -20.05 -24.05
C GLU A 161 12.64 -19.45 -22.65
N VAL A 162 11.56 -19.18 -21.90
CA VAL A 162 11.63 -18.80 -20.49
C VAL A 162 12.10 -20.02 -19.68
N VAL A 163 13.20 -19.86 -18.95
CA VAL A 163 13.89 -20.97 -18.27
C VAL A 163 13.11 -21.45 -17.06
N ALA A 164 12.58 -20.53 -16.25
CA ALA A 164 11.82 -20.85 -15.06
C ALA A 164 10.80 -19.75 -14.72
N THR A 165 9.72 -20.16 -14.04
CA THR A 165 8.68 -19.24 -13.56
C THR A 165 8.43 -19.44 -12.08
N VAL A 166 8.38 -18.35 -11.32
CA VAL A 166 7.97 -18.33 -9.91
C VAL A 166 6.65 -17.57 -9.77
N ALA A 167 5.61 -18.29 -9.36
CA ALA A 167 4.26 -17.79 -9.19
C ALA A 167 3.91 -17.72 -7.70
N ILE A 168 3.77 -16.50 -7.18
CA ILE A 168 3.48 -16.24 -5.76
C ILE A 168 2.00 -15.94 -5.62
N SER A 169 1.28 -16.72 -4.81
CA SER A 169 -0.17 -16.65 -4.63
C SER A 169 -0.90 -16.67 -5.98
N LEU A 170 -0.65 -17.72 -6.78
CA LEU A 170 -1.27 -17.91 -8.10
C LEU A 170 -2.79 -18.18 -7.99
N PRO A 171 -3.67 -17.35 -8.58
CA PRO A 171 -5.12 -17.56 -8.52
C PRO A 171 -5.61 -18.78 -9.31
N SER A 172 -5.00 -19.03 -10.47
CA SER A 172 -5.35 -20.11 -11.39
C SER A 172 -4.18 -20.42 -12.32
N VAL A 173 -4.05 -21.67 -12.76
CA VAL A 173 -3.05 -22.07 -13.76
C VAL A 173 -3.63 -21.93 -15.18
N PRO A 174 -2.89 -21.37 -16.15
CA PRO A 174 -3.29 -21.39 -17.56
C PRO A 174 -3.28 -22.81 -18.14
N GLU A 175 -4.11 -23.09 -19.16
CA GLU A 175 -4.22 -24.41 -19.78
C GLU A 175 -2.88 -24.95 -20.32
N GLY A 176 -2.03 -24.08 -20.87
CA GLY A 176 -0.76 -24.46 -21.52
C GLY A 176 0.44 -24.65 -20.59
N HIS A 177 0.33 -24.27 -19.31
CA HIS A 177 1.33 -24.29 -18.22
C HIS A 177 2.84 -24.05 -18.56
N PRO A 178 3.55 -23.17 -17.84
CA PRO A 178 4.96 -22.93 -18.10
C PRO A 178 5.85 -24.11 -17.70
N LYS A 179 7.03 -24.21 -18.33
CA LYS A 179 8.10 -25.10 -17.88
C LYS A 179 8.68 -24.60 -16.55
N ASN A 180 9.13 -25.54 -15.69
CA ASN A 180 9.82 -25.22 -14.44
C ASN A 180 9.04 -24.19 -13.59
N LEU A 181 7.84 -24.59 -13.15
CA LEU A 181 6.96 -23.75 -12.35
C LEU A 181 7.13 -23.96 -10.84
N LEU A 182 7.60 -22.94 -10.12
CA LEU A 182 7.50 -22.88 -8.67
C LEU A 182 6.27 -22.08 -8.26
N MET A 183 5.43 -22.65 -7.41
CA MET A 183 4.28 -21.99 -6.79
C MET A 183 4.53 -21.78 -5.31
N LEU A 184 4.46 -20.53 -4.85
CA LEU A 184 4.61 -20.16 -3.45
C LEU A 184 3.26 -19.66 -2.94
N VAL A 185 2.78 -20.17 -1.80
CA VAL A 185 1.47 -19.82 -1.26
C VAL A 185 1.52 -19.63 0.24
N GLY A 186 0.81 -18.63 0.77
CA GLY A 186 0.80 -18.36 2.21
C GLY A 186 -0.01 -19.40 2.99
N GLN A 187 0.40 -19.72 4.21
CA GLN A 187 -0.39 -20.59 5.09
C GLN A 187 -1.75 -19.98 5.44
N ALA A 188 -1.76 -18.66 5.69
CA ALA A 188 -2.96 -17.87 5.99
C ALA A 188 -3.63 -17.30 4.72
N GLU A 189 -3.32 -17.86 3.55
CA GLU A 189 -3.93 -17.49 2.27
C GLU A 189 -5.38 -17.99 2.16
N PHE A 190 -6.16 -17.36 1.27
CA PHE A 190 -7.51 -17.84 0.95
C PHE A 190 -7.48 -19.28 0.41
N PRO A 191 -8.51 -20.10 0.71
CA PRO A 191 -8.54 -21.51 0.32
C PRO A 191 -8.30 -21.76 -1.17
N GLY A 192 -8.83 -20.91 -2.06
CA GLY A 192 -8.71 -21.08 -3.51
C GLY A 192 -7.26 -21.05 -4.04
N PHE A 193 -6.41 -20.19 -3.49
CA PHE A 193 -4.99 -20.14 -3.88
C PHE A 193 -4.23 -21.38 -3.41
N LYS A 194 -4.54 -21.90 -2.22
CA LYS A 194 -3.93 -23.12 -1.68
C LYS A 194 -4.32 -24.35 -2.50
N ALA A 195 -5.60 -24.45 -2.85
CA ALA A 195 -6.12 -25.50 -3.75
C ALA A 195 -5.41 -25.44 -5.10
N THR A 196 -5.36 -24.25 -5.73
CA THR A 196 -4.67 -24.04 -7.00
C THR A 196 -3.22 -24.52 -6.96
N ALA A 197 -2.44 -24.10 -5.95
CA ALA A 197 -1.03 -24.51 -5.85
C ALA A 197 -0.87 -26.04 -5.69
N THR A 198 -1.71 -26.66 -4.87
CA THR A 198 -1.61 -28.11 -4.59
C THR A 198 -2.06 -28.95 -5.78
N GLU A 199 -3.18 -28.60 -6.41
CA GLU A 199 -3.73 -29.28 -7.58
C GLU A 199 -2.80 -29.14 -8.79
N ALA A 200 -2.23 -27.95 -8.99
CA ALA A 200 -1.27 -27.68 -10.04
C ALA A 200 0.00 -28.52 -9.88
N ALA A 201 0.56 -28.58 -8.66
CA ALA A 201 1.75 -29.37 -8.37
C ALA A 201 1.55 -30.88 -8.60
N ALA A 202 0.31 -31.37 -8.43
CA ALA A 202 -0.03 -32.77 -8.69
C ALA A 202 -0.20 -33.08 -10.18
N ARG A 203 -0.54 -32.08 -11.01
CA ARG A 203 -0.87 -32.27 -12.44
C ARG A 203 0.24 -31.87 -13.40
N ILE A 204 1.03 -30.86 -13.06
CA ILE A 204 2.01 -30.24 -13.97
C ILE A 204 3.38 -30.85 -13.69
N ALA A 205 3.95 -31.52 -14.71
CA ALA A 205 5.31 -32.01 -14.66
C ALA A 205 6.31 -30.87 -14.43
N ASP A 206 7.40 -31.14 -13.73
CA ASP A 206 8.46 -30.17 -13.40
C ASP A 206 7.96 -28.91 -12.65
N SER A 207 6.87 -29.06 -11.89
CA SER A 207 6.37 -28.03 -10.99
C SER A 207 6.56 -28.38 -9.51
N ARG A 208 6.59 -27.37 -8.64
CA ARG A 208 6.66 -27.54 -7.19
C ARG A 208 5.79 -26.50 -6.50
N ALA A 209 5.02 -26.91 -5.50
CA ALA A 209 4.31 -26.00 -4.60
C ALA A 209 4.96 -25.97 -3.22
N VAL A 210 5.05 -24.78 -2.63
CA VAL A 210 5.58 -24.57 -1.27
C VAL A 210 4.64 -23.66 -0.48
N THR A 211 4.19 -24.16 0.67
CA THR A 211 3.42 -23.37 1.64
C THR A 211 4.35 -22.61 2.59
N ILE A 212 4.19 -21.29 2.64
CA ILE A 212 5.00 -20.38 3.46
C ILE A 212 4.28 -20.13 4.80
N PRO A 213 4.90 -20.48 5.95
CA PRO A 213 4.24 -20.41 7.24
C PRO A 213 3.99 -18.97 7.71
N GLY A 214 2.89 -18.75 8.43
CA GLY A 214 2.62 -17.52 9.18
C GLY A 214 2.35 -16.26 8.34
N VAL A 215 2.17 -16.38 7.02
CA VAL A 215 1.94 -15.24 6.13
C VAL A 215 0.65 -15.39 5.32
N GLU A 216 0.06 -14.23 5.01
CA GLU A 216 -1.11 -14.08 4.15
C GLU A 216 -0.71 -13.52 2.77
N HIS A 217 -1.71 -13.19 1.95
CA HIS A 217 -1.63 -12.76 0.55
C HIS A 217 -0.56 -11.71 0.23
N ILE A 218 -0.34 -10.74 1.12
CA ILE A 218 0.61 -9.63 0.90
C ILE A 218 1.93 -9.86 1.63
N SER A 219 1.88 -10.28 2.90
CA SER A 219 3.06 -10.52 3.74
C SER A 219 3.98 -11.63 3.23
N ILE A 220 3.48 -12.53 2.39
CA ILE A 220 4.31 -13.51 1.66
C ILE A 220 5.45 -12.84 0.86
N LEU A 221 5.21 -11.63 0.32
CA LEU A 221 6.19 -10.88 -0.46
C LEU A 221 7.41 -10.42 0.34
N TYR A 222 7.35 -10.50 1.67
CA TYR A 222 8.43 -10.06 2.57
C TYR A 222 8.95 -11.21 3.44
N ALA A 223 8.42 -12.42 3.25
CA ALA A 223 8.82 -13.59 4.03
C ALA A 223 10.21 -14.08 3.58
N PRO A 224 11.21 -14.17 4.47
CA PRO A 224 12.55 -14.64 4.09
C PRO A 224 12.55 -15.97 3.35
N ARG A 225 11.65 -16.89 3.73
CA ARG A 225 11.50 -18.18 3.04
C ARG A 225 11.04 -18.05 1.58
N THR A 226 10.17 -17.09 1.27
CA THR A 226 9.70 -16.88 -0.11
C THR A 226 10.86 -16.46 -1.01
N HIS A 227 11.71 -15.57 -0.51
CA HIS A 227 12.92 -15.12 -1.20
C HIS A 227 13.94 -16.25 -1.36
N GLN A 228 14.14 -17.05 -0.32
CA GLN A 228 15.05 -18.20 -0.38
C GLN A 228 14.59 -19.24 -1.40
N GLU A 229 13.33 -19.69 -1.35
CA GLU A 229 12.80 -20.69 -2.28
C GLU A 229 12.81 -20.17 -3.74
N THR A 230 12.59 -18.86 -3.92
CA THR A 230 12.74 -18.20 -5.24
C THR A 230 14.17 -18.32 -5.76
N ILE A 231 15.17 -17.97 -4.95
CA ILE A 231 16.58 -18.06 -5.34
C ILE A 231 17.00 -19.50 -5.59
N ASP A 232 16.66 -20.42 -4.68
CA ASP A 232 17.04 -21.83 -4.78
C ASP A 232 16.48 -22.45 -6.07
N TRP A 233 15.25 -22.09 -6.44
CA TRP A 233 14.64 -22.53 -7.68
C TRP A 233 15.36 -22.00 -8.91
N LEU A 234 15.65 -20.70 -8.95
CA LEU A 234 16.33 -20.09 -10.09
C LEU A 234 17.77 -20.60 -10.25
N ASP A 235 18.53 -20.65 -9.15
CA ASP A 235 19.91 -21.15 -9.14
C ASP A 235 19.98 -22.61 -9.64
N GLN A 236 19.06 -23.47 -9.21
CA GLN A 236 19.00 -24.86 -9.69
C GLN A 236 18.80 -24.93 -11.21
N ARG A 237 18.02 -24.02 -11.80
CA ARG A 237 17.76 -24.01 -13.25
C ARG A 237 18.87 -23.35 -14.05
N PHE A 238 19.69 -22.51 -13.44
CA PHE A 238 20.83 -21.87 -14.07
C PHE A 238 22.17 -22.61 -13.87
N GLY A 239 22.15 -23.79 -13.26
CA GLY A 239 23.35 -24.62 -13.06
C GLY A 239 24.18 -24.24 -11.83
N GLY A 240 23.60 -23.48 -10.91
CA GLY A 240 24.22 -23.11 -9.64
C GLY A 240 24.15 -21.62 -9.32
N PRO A 241 24.73 -21.24 -8.18
CA PRO A 241 24.68 -19.87 -7.70
C PRO A 241 25.55 -18.92 -8.53
N VAL A 242 24.98 -17.78 -8.94
CA VAL A 242 25.72 -16.74 -9.67
C VAL A 242 26.76 -16.06 -8.76
N THR A 243 26.46 -15.92 -7.47
CA THR A 243 27.37 -15.43 -6.42
C THR A 243 27.09 -16.15 -5.11
N GLN A 244 28.08 -16.20 -4.21
CA GLN A 244 27.95 -16.77 -2.86
C GLN A 244 27.61 -15.72 -1.80
N GLU A 245 27.35 -14.47 -2.21
CA GLU A 245 27.01 -13.39 -1.30
C GLU A 245 25.70 -13.64 -0.54
N ALA A 246 25.63 -13.08 0.66
CA ALA A 246 24.45 -13.17 1.51
C ALA A 246 23.30 -12.35 0.94
N ILE A 247 22.11 -12.93 0.95
CA ILE A 247 20.89 -12.31 0.44
C ILE A 247 20.48 -11.14 1.36
N PRO A 248 20.23 -9.93 0.82
CA PRO A 248 19.68 -8.83 1.61
C PRO A 248 18.35 -9.24 2.26
N SER A 249 18.13 -8.84 3.51
CA SER A 249 16.86 -9.16 4.17
C SER A 249 15.71 -8.43 3.45
N PRO A 250 14.65 -9.14 3.02
CA PRO A 250 13.51 -8.54 2.31
C PRO A 250 12.69 -7.59 3.19
N LEU A 251 12.92 -7.62 4.51
CA LEU A 251 12.26 -6.76 5.48
C LEU A 251 12.91 -5.37 5.59
N ARG A 252 14.10 -5.13 5.04
CA ARG A 252 14.82 -3.85 5.24
C ARG A 252 14.01 -2.64 4.77
N ARG A 253 13.44 -2.70 3.56
CA ARG A 253 12.58 -1.63 3.01
C ARG A 253 11.32 -1.41 3.86
N PRO A 254 10.45 -2.42 4.07
CA PRO A 254 9.21 -2.20 4.84
C PRO A 254 9.48 -1.88 6.30
N ALA A 255 10.52 -2.42 6.93
CA ALA A 255 10.90 -2.06 8.30
C ALA A 255 11.39 -0.60 8.37
N GLY A 256 12.20 -0.17 7.41
CA GLY A 256 12.63 1.23 7.30
C GLY A 256 11.46 2.20 7.09
N ALA A 257 10.53 1.85 6.19
CA ALA A 257 9.28 2.57 6.02
C ALA A 257 8.45 2.61 7.31
N GLY A 258 8.33 1.49 8.03
CA GLY A 258 7.62 1.40 9.30
C GLY A 258 8.21 2.31 10.38
N LEU A 259 9.54 2.34 10.52
CA LEU A 259 10.21 3.23 11.47
C LEU A 259 10.05 4.70 11.09
N LEU A 260 10.18 5.05 9.80
CA LEU A 260 9.98 6.41 9.33
C LEU A 260 8.52 6.87 9.54
N PHE A 261 7.56 6.00 9.25
CA PHE A 261 6.15 6.23 9.52
C PHE A 261 5.88 6.44 11.01
N ALA A 262 6.43 5.57 11.87
CA ALA A 262 6.31 5.70 13.32
C ALA A 262 6.94 7.02 13.83
N GLY A 263 8.12 7.40 13.33
CA GLY A 263 8.74 8.67 13.64
C GLY A 263 7.85 9.87 13.28
N LEU A 264 7.23 9.85 12.10
CA LEU A 264 6.29 10.89 11.67
C LEU A 264 4.95 10.85 12.43
N LEU A 265 4.46 9.68 12.87
CA LEU A 265 3.30 9.61 13.76
C LEU A 265 3.60 10.23 15.13
N VAL A 266 4.77 9.93 15.71
CA VAL A 266 5.22 10.50 16.99
C VAL A 266 5.48 12.01 16.86
N GLY A 267 6.06 12.44 15.73
CA GLY A 267 6.37 13.83 15.43
C GLY A 267 5.14 14.75 15.28
N LEU A 268 3.93 14.20 15.13
CA LEU A 268 2.71 14.99 15.16
C LEU A 268 2.55 15.75 16.48
N TYR A 269 2.92 15.14 17.62
CA TYR A 269 2.76 15.77 18.93
C TYR A 269 3.51 17.10 19.06
N PRO A 270 4.84 17.18 18.84
CA PRO A 270 5.57 18.44 18.92
C PRO A 270 5.08 19.45 17.88
N LEU A 271 4.77 19.02 16.65
CA LEU A 271 4.21 19.90 15.62
C LEU A 271 2.87 20.50 16.08
N ALA A 272 1.94 19.67 16.53
CA ALA A 272 0.63 20.11 16.96
C ALA A 272 0.69 21.06 18.16
N ARG A 273 1.68 20.89 19.07
CA ARG A 273 1.94 21.83 20.17
C ARG A 273 2.48 23.19 19.71
N LEU A 274 3.23 23.21 18.62
CA LEU A 274 3.70 24.45 18.01
C LEU A 274 2.53 25.20 17.36
N LEU A 275 1.66 24.46 16.66
CA LEU A 275 0.51 25.00 15.93
C LEU A 275 -0.67 25.40 16.83
N PHE A 276 -0.90 24.65 17.91
CA PHE A 276 -2.06 24.82 18.79
C PHE A 276 -1.64 24.84 20.27
N ARG A 277 -2.03 25.91 20.96
CA ARG A 277 -1.76 26.11 22.40
C ARG A 277 -3.01 25.96 23.28
N GLY A 278 -4.14 25.62 22.68
CA GLY A 278 -5.39 25.45 23.40
C GLY A 278 -5.41 24.18 24.25
N ARG A 279 -6.39 24.10 25.13
CA ARG A 279 -6.76 22.89 25.85
C ARG A 279 -8.28 22.77 25.78
N ALA A 280 -8.77 21.64 25.30
CA ALA A 280 -10.19 21.33 25.31
C ALA A 280 -10.46 20.11 26.18
N THR A 281 -11.61 20.11 26.85
CA THR A 281 -12.16 18.94 27.52
C THR A 281 -12.92 18.11 26.49
N ILE A 282 -12.52 16.85 26.31
CA ILE A 282 -13.22 15.91 25.46
C ILE A 282 -14.49 15.46 26.18
N GLU A 283 -15.64 15.58 25.52
CA GLU A 283 -16.91 15.09 26.06
C GLU A 283 -17.01 13.56 25.98
N ARG A 284 -17.80 12.96 26.87
CA ARG A 284 -18.08 11.52 26.81
C ARG A 284 -18.97 11.20 25.62
N PHE A 285 -18.64 10.12 24.92
CA PHE A 285 -19.47 9.63 23.82
C PHE A 285 -20.84 9.19 24.32
N ARG A 286 -21.89 9.55 23.58
CA ARG A 286 -23.28 9.20 23.89
C ARG A 286 -23.63 7.92 23.14
N TRP A 287 -23.68 6.79 23.84
CA TRP A 287 -23.98 5.48 23.25
C TRP A 287 -25.27 5.40 22.44
N VAL A 288 -26.26 6.24 22.76
CA VAL A 288 -27.51 6.37 21.98
C VAL A 288 -27.27 6.72 20.51
N LEU A 289 -26.10 7.29 20.17
CA LEU A 289 -25.74 7.64 18.79
C LEU A 289 -25.29 6.43 17.95
N LEU A 290 -25.10 5.24 18.54
CA LEU A 290 -24.75 4.04 17.77
C LEU A 290 -25.85 3.62 16.78
N VAL A 291 -27.11 3.72 17.20
CA VAL A 291 -28.26 3.35 16.35
C VAL A 291 -28.34 4.20 15.07
N PRO A 292 -28.34 5.55 15.13
CA PRO A 292 -28.35 6.35 13.91
C PRO A 292 -27.06 6.22 13.10
N VAL A 293 -25.91 5.94 13.72
CA VAL A 293 -24.66 5.66 12.98
C VAL A 293 -24.78 4.38 12.16
N ALA A 294 -25.24 3.29 12.78
CA ALA A 294 -25.43 2.02 12.09
C ALA A 294 -26.49 2.14 10.99
N GLY A 295 -27.62 2.80 11.28
CA GLY A 295 -28.67 3.05 10.29
C GLY A 295 -28.18 3.86 9.09
N ALA A 296 -27.42 4.94 9.33
CA ALA A 296 -26.83 5.75 8.26
C ALA A 296 -25.82 4.97 7.42
N ALA A 297 -25.00 4.10 8.04
CA ALA A 297 -24.04 3.25 7.31
C ALA A 297 -24.75 2.24 6.40
N ILE A 298 -25.81 1.59 6.89
CA ILE A 298 -26.61 0.63 6.11
C ILE A 298 -27.26 1.33 4.92
N VAL A 299 -27.92 2.47 5.17
CA VAL A 299 -28.56 3.26 4.10
C VAL A 299 -27.53 3.72 3.07
N ALA A 300 -26.38 4.23 3.52
CA ALA A 300 -25.30 4.66 2.62
C ALA A 300 -24.78 3.49 1.76
N ALA A 301 -24.60 2.30 2.33
CA ALA A 301 -24.17 1.12 1.58
C ALA A 301 -25.18 0.68 0.52
N LEU A 302 -26.46 0.61 0.88
CA LEU A 302 -27.53 0.23 -0.05
C LEU A 302 -27.73 1.25 -1.17
N VAL A 303 -27.68 2.55 -0.83
CA VAL A 303 -27.82 3.62 -1.84
C VAL A 303 -26.58 3.67 -2.74
N ALA A 304 -25.37 3.50 -2.20
CA ALA A 304 -24.15 3.44 -3.00
C ALA A 304 -24.18 2.29 -4.03
N ALA A 305 -24.79 1.15 -3.68
CA ALA A 305 -24.88 -0.02 -4.54
C ALA A 305 -25.80 0.19 -5.78
N VAL A 306 -26.72 1.15 -5.73
CA VAL A 306 -27.63 1.47 -6.85
C VAL A 306 -27.22 2.71 -7.64
N LEU A 307 -26.17 3.41 -7.20
CA LEU A 307 -25.60 4.49 -7.99
C LEU A 307 -24.85 3.91 -9.20
N PRO A 308 -24.74 4.66 -10.32
CA PRO A 308 -23.96 4.23 -11.46
C PRO A 308 -22.54 3.82 -11.03
N THR A 309 -22.04 2.66 -11.47
CA THR A 309 -20.76 2.09 -11.04
C THR A 309 -19.61 2.28 -12.04
N SER A 310 -19.68 3.33 -12.84
CA SER A 310 -18.71 3.56 -13.94
C SER A 310 -18.36 5.04 -14.17
N TRP A 311 -18.76 5.95 -13.28
CA TRP A 311 -18.45 7.38 -13.41
C TRP A 311 -17.06 7.76 -12.87
N PHE A 312 -16.42 6.88 -12.12
CA PHE A 312 -15.15 7.15 -11.45
C PHE A 312 -14.10 6.11 -11.88
N PRO A 313 -12.99 6.52 -12.53
CA PRO A 313 -11.98 5.62 -13.09
C PRO A 313 -11.00 5.15 -12.01
N LEU A 314 -11.56 4.57 -10.95
CA LEU A 314 -10.84 3.91 -9.88
C LEU A 314 -11.62 2.64 -9.55
N ASP A 315 -11.03 1.48 -9.80
CA ASP A 315 -11.71 0.22 -9.57
C ASP A 315 -12.15 0.08 -8.11
N SER A 316 -13.43 -0.23 -7.90
CA SER A 316 -14.10 -0.26 -6.59
C SER A 316 -14.09 1.07 -5.82
N GLY A 317 -13.48 2.11 -6.39
CA GLY A 317 -13.34 3.43 -5.79
C GLY A 317 -14.62 4.24 -5.88
N ASP A 318 -15.39 4.08 -6.95
CA ASP A 318 -16.72 4.64 -7.13
C ASP A 318 -17.66 4.32 -5.94
N TYR A 319 -17.76 3.04 -5.56
CA TYR A 319 -18.59 2.58 -4.46
C TYR A 319 -18.10 3.13 -3.12
N ALA A 320 -16.80 3.05 -2.85
CA ALA A 320 -16.22 3.55 -1.60
C ALA A 320 -16.39 5.09 -1.48
N VAL A 321 -16.17 5.83 -2.56
CA VAL A 321 -16.35 7.28 -2.59
C VAL A 321 -17.81 7.64 -2.38
N ALA A 322 -18.74 7.03 -3.13
CA ALA A 322 -20.17 7.25 -2.95
C ALA A 322 -20.63 6.94 -1.52
N PHE A 323 -20.21 5.79 -0.98
CA PHE A 323 -20.47 5.40 0.40
C PHE A 323 -19.99 6.46 1.40
N THR A 324 -18.75 6.95 1.28
CA THR A 324 -18.21 7.94 2.23
C THR A 324 -18.96 9.27 2.16
N PHE A 325 -19.34 9.74 0.97
CA PHE A 325 -20.16 10.94 0.81
C PHE A 325 -21.55 10.78 1.42
N LEU A 326 -22.23 9.68 1.10
CA LEU A 326 -23.58 9.38 1.61
C LEU A 326 -23.56 9.23 3.14
N PHE A 327 -22.62 8.45 3.66
CA PHE A 327 -22.54 8.18 5.09
C PHE A 327 -22.19 9.46 5.88
N GLY A 328 -21.18 10.22 5.43
CA GLY A 328 -20.83 11.50 6.03
C GLY A 328 -21.98 12.51 5.99
N GLY A 329 -22.67 12.61 4.85
CA GLY A 329 -23.84 13.47 4.68
C GLY A 329 -25.00 13.11 5.62
N LEU A 330 -25.37 11.83 5.69
CA LEU A 330 -26.43 11.33 6.57
C LEU A 330 -26.11 11.61 8.05
N LEU A 331 -24.85 11.41 8.48
CA LEU A 331 -24.43 11.73 9.85
C LEU A 331 -24.56 13.23 10.17
N LEU A 332 -24.29 14.12 9.21
CA LEU A 332 -24.49 15.56 9.39
C LEU A 332 -25.98 15.94 9.45
N LEU A 333 -26.87 15.20 8.82
CA LEU A 333 -28.33 15.41 8.95
C LEU A 333 -28.84 15.04 10.35
N VAL A 334 -28.30 13.97 10.93
CA VAL A 334 -28.61 13.54 12.31
C VAL A 334 -28.14 14.59 13.32
N GLN A 335 -27.02 15.27 13.05
CA GLN A 335 -26.46 16.26 13.96
C GLN A 335 -26.54 17.70 13.41
N ARG A 336 -27.65 18.37 13.74
CA ARG A 336 -27.82 19.79 13.43
C ARG A 336 -26.97 20.67 14.34
N GLY A 337 -26.05 21.43 13.77
CA GLY A 337 -25.30 22.46 14.48
C GLY A 337 -24.51 23.34 13.51
N ARG A 338 -24.29 24.61 13.87
CA ARG A 338 -23.51 25.52 13.04
C ARG A 338 -22.04 25.05 12.95
N PRO A 339 -21.39 25.15 11.79
CA PRO A 339 -19.95 24.94 11.70
C PRO A 339 -19.23 25.89 12.67
N GLY A 340 -18.19 25.38 13.33
CA GLY A 340 -17.30 26.21 14.14
C GLY A 340 -16.58 27.26 13.28
N PRO A 341 -15.98 28.27 13.91
CA PRO A 341 -15.30 29.34 13.19
C PRO A 341 -14.17 28.81 12.31
N TRP A 342 -14.06 29.37 11.11
CA TRP A 342 -12.94 29.16 10.21
C TRP A 342 -11.79 30.05 10.68
N GLY A 343 -10.72 29.44 11.18
CA GLY A 343 -9.57 30.15 11.73
C GLY A 343 -8.35 29.25 11.80
N ARG A 344 -7.16 29.85 11.91
CA ARG A 344 -5.85 29.15 11.90
C ARG A 344 -5.59 28.38 10.59
N VAL A 345 -5.97 28.95 9.45
CA VAL A 345 -5.73 28.37 8.12
C VAL A 345 -4.26 27.97 7.91
N PRO A 346 -3.24 28.78 8.27
CA PRO A 346 -1.84 28.36 8.14
C PRO A 346 -1.50 27.08 8.92
N ALA A 347 -2.07 26.91 10.12
CA ALA A 347 -1.87 25.71 10.91
C ALA A 347 -2.56 24.48 10.29
N ALA A 348 -3.73 24.66 9.67
CA ALA A 348 -4.40 23.60 8.94
C ALA A 348 -3.61 23.17 7.69
N VAL A 349 -3.06 24.13 6.94
CA VAL A 349 -2.17 23.83 5.80
C VAL A 349 -0.93 23.06 6.25
N ALA A 350 -0.30 23.47 7.35
CA ALA A 350 0.84 22.75 7.92
C ALA A 350 0.47 21.32 8.35
N LEU A 351 -0.71 21.11 8.96
CA LEU A 351 -1.19 19.77 9.32
C LEU A 351 -1.46 18.89 8.09
N VAL A 352 -2.09 19.43 7.05
CA VAL A 352 -2.38 18.70 5.81
C VAL A 352 -1.08 18.32 5.11
N ALA A 353 -0.14 19.26 4.99
CA ALA A 353 1.19 18.98 4.45
C ALA A 353 1.93 17.91 5.27
N TYR A 354 1.82 17.97 6.61
CA TYR A 354 2.39 16.95 7.47
C TYR A 354 1.74 15.58 7.26
N ALA A 355 0.41 15.51 7.16
CA ALA A 355 -0.31 14.27 6.86
C ALA A 355 0.13 13.65 5.53
N ALA A 356 0.28 14.48 4.49
CA ALA A 356 0.81 14.04 3.21
C ALA A 356 2.23 13.46 3.36
N VAL A 357 3.13 14.16 4.05
CA VAL A 357 4.49 13.66 4.30
C VAL A 357 4.48 12.36 5.12
N THR A 358 3.66 12.29 6.17
CA THR A 358 3.52 11.11 7.03
C THR A 358 3.14 9.88 6.21
N ILE A 359 2.20 9.98 5.27
CA ILE A 359 1.76 8.81 4.51
C ILE A 359 2.61 8.55 3.25
N VAL A 360 2.95 9.60 2.50
CA VAL A 360 3.59 9.46 1.18
C VAL A 360 5.05 9.05 1.33
N VAL A 361 5.83 9.73 2.16
CA VAL A 361 7.29 9.54 2.18
C VAL A 361 7.68 8.13 2.60
N PRO A 362 7.19 7.57 3.73
CA PRO A 362 7.60 6.23 4.15
C PRO A 362 7.19 5.16 3.16
N LEU A 363 5.95 5.23 2.68
CA LEU A 363 5.40 4.22 1.78
C LEU A 363 6.05 4.31 0.40
N GLN A 364 6.27 5.53 -0.14
CA GLN A 364 7.00 5.73 -1.40
C GLN A 364 8.43 5.21 -1.35
N LEU A 365 9.10 5.31 -0.19
CA LEU A 365 10.50 4.94 -0.06
C LEU A 365 10.72 3.44 0.17
N GLY A 366 9.85 2.78 0.94
CA GLY A 366 10.08 1.40 1.37
C GLY A 366 8.91 0.43 1.25
N PHE A 367 7.78 0.82 0.65
CA PHE A 367 6.63 -0.08 0.53
C PHE A 367 6.03 -0.13 -0.88
N THR A 368 5.39 0.93 -1.37
CA THR A 368 4.69 0.94 -2.67
C THR A 368 4.71 2.33 -3.29
N ASN A 369 4.32 2.46 -4.57
CA ASN A 369 4.21 3.78 -5.19
C ASN A 369 3.04 4.58 -4.61
N MET A 370 3.34 5.72 -4.01
CA MET A 370 2.40 6.71 -3.48
C MET A 370 2.37 8.01 -4.27
N TRP A 371 3.23 8.17 -5.27
CA TRP A 371 3.20 9.37 -6.09
C TRP A 371 2.09 9.27 -7.16
N PRO A 372 1.10 10.19 -7.18
CA PRO A 372 0.03 10.14 -8.18
C PRO A 372 0.57 10.28 -9.61
N ALA A 373 0.06 9.45 -10.52
CA ALA A 373 0.32 9.51 -11.95
C ALA A 373 -1.01 9.54 -12.72
N GLY A 374 -1.05 10.26 -13.84
CA GLY A 374 -2.23 10.35 -14.70
C GLY A 374 -3.49 10.84 -13.96
N ALA A 375 -4.59 10.09 -14.11
CA ALA A 375 -5.89 10.42 -13.52
C ALA A 375 -5.86 10.50 -11.98
N ARG A 376 -4.86 9.90 -11.31
CA ARG A 376 -4.75 9.93 -9.84
C ARG A 376 -4.70 11.34 -9.26
N TRP A 377 -4.24 12.34 -10.03
CA TRP A 377 -4.18 13.73 -9.58
C TRP A 377 -5.55 14.35 -9.31
N TRP A 378 -6.59 13.97 -10.06
CA TRP A 378 -7.95 14.45 -9.82
C TRP A 378 -8.79 13.46 -9.04
N ILE A 379 -8.49 12.16 -9.11
CA ILE A 379 -9.11 11.12 -8.26
C ILE A 379 -8.82 11.41 -6.78
N LEU A 380 -7.56 11.72 -6.43
CA LEU A 380 -7.14 11.97 -5.05
C LEU A 380 -8.00 13.02 -4.33
N PRO A 381 -8.21 14.24 -4.85
CA PRO A 381 -9.04 15.23 -4.17
C PRO A 381 -10.51 14.80 -4.05
N VAL A 382 -11.05 14.00 -4.97
CA VAL A 382 -12.43 13.47 -4.86
C VAL A 382 -12.54 12.43 -3.75
N VAL A 383 -11.63 11.45 -3.71
CA VAL A 383 -11.56 10.46 -2.62
C VAL A 383 -11.35 11.17 -1.28
N TRP A 384 -10.44 12.14 -1.25
CA TRP A 384 -10.16 12.92 -0.05
C TRP A 384 -11.36 13.72 0.42
N ALA A 385 -12.14 14.34 -0.48
CA ALA A 385 -13.35 15.06 -0.12
C ALA A 385 -14.41 14.15 0.53
N GLY A 386 -14.60 12.93 0.03
CA GLY A 386 -15.51 11.94 0.63
C GLY A 386 -15.10 11.55 2.06
N PHE A 387 -13.83 11.17 2.25
CA PHE A 387 -13.32 10.84 3.58
C PHE A 387 -13.23 12.05 4.50
N ALA A 388 -12.98 13.26 3.99
CA ALA A 388 -12.99 14.49 4.77
C ALA A 388 -14.39 14.81 5.27
N LEU A 389 -15.43 14.61 4.45
CA LEU A 389 -16.83 14.77 4.86
C LEU A 389 -17.18 13.78 5.97
N LEU A 390 -16.85 12.49 5.78
CA LEU A 390 -17.08 11.45 6.78
C LEU A 390 -16.32 11.74 8.08
N SER A 391 -15.05 12.10 8.00
CA SER A 391 -14.24 12.48 9.16
C SER A 391 -14.81 13.70 9.87
N TYR A 392 -15.25 14.71 9.13
CA TYR A 392 -15.85 15.91 9.70
C TYR A 392 -17.17 15.58 10.42
N ALA A 393 -18.01 14.74 9.82
CA ALA A 393 -19.23 14.26 10.45
C ALA A 393 -18.92 13.49 11.74
N ALA A 394 -17.91 12.62 11.72
CA ALA A 394 -17.45 11.88 12.90
C ALA A 394 -16.95 12.81 14.01
N GLU A 395 -16.15 13.84 13.68
CA GLU A 395 -15.69 14.85 14.64
C GLU A 395 -16.84 15.57 15.32
N ARG A 396 -17.80 16.02 14.52
CA ARG A 396 -18.96 16.75 14.99
C ARG A 396 -19.80 15.85 15.91
N LEU A 397 -20.10 14.63 15.46
CA LEU A 397 -20.96 13.69 16.18
C LEU A 397 -20.36 13.29 17.52
N SER A 398 -19.05 13.03 17.51
CA SER A 398 -18.30 12.50 18.65
C SER A 398 -17.77 13.58 19.58
N ARG A 399 -17.79 14.85 19.16
CA ARG A 399 -17.22 16.00 19.90
C ARG A 399 -15.78 15.72 20.35
N GLY A 400 -14.98 15.14 19.45
CA GLY A 400 -13.59 14.74 19.70
C GLY A 400 -13.39 13.49 20.58
N SER A 401 -14.45 12.74 20.89
CA SER A 401 -14.36 11.48 21.63
C SER A 401 -13.81 10.34 20.77
N MET A 402 -12.71 9.73 21.19
CA MET A 402 -12.07 8.60 20.49
C MET A 402 -13.06 7.45 20.24
N LEU A 403 -13.88 7.09 21.23
CA LEU A 403 -14.85 6.00 21.11
C LEU A 403 -15.91 6.28 20.04
N GLY A 404 -16.36 7.53 19.92
CA GLY A 404 -17.33 7.91 18.90
C GLY A 404 -16.75 7.86 17.49
N ILE A 405 -15.51 8.34 17.33
CA ILE A 405 -14.82 8.31 16.03
C ILE A 405 -14.55 6.85 15.63
N LEU A 406 -14.12 6.02 16.59
CA LEU A 406 -13.94 4.58 16.36
C LEU A 406 -15.26 3.86 16.05
N ALA A 407 -16.39 4.30 16.61
CA ALA A 407 -17.69 3.74 16.26
C ALA A 407 -18.07 4.03 14.80
N VAL A 408 -17.81 5.24 14.30
CA VAL A 408 -18.03 5.59 12.88
C VAL A 408 -17.06 4.82 11.98
N ALA A 409 -15.80 4.69 12.39
CA ALA A 409 -14.80 3.88 11.68
C ALA A 409 -15.22 2.39 11.62
N ALA A 410 -15.67 1.83 12.74
CA ALA A 410 -16.15 0.45 12.80
C ALA A 410 -17.38 0.25 11.91
N ALA A 411 -18.34 1.17 11.93
CA ALA A 411 -19.51 1.13 11.04
C ALA A 411 -19.09 1.19 9.56
N THR A 412 -18.09 2.00 9.23
CA THR A 412 -17.51 2.07 7.87
C THR A 412 -16.93 0.72 7.46
N VAL A 413 -16.06 0.15 8.28
CA VAL A 413 -15.40 -1.15 8.02
C VAL A 413 -16.43 -2.26 7.88
N VAL A 414 -17.40 -2.36 8.81
CA VAL A 414 -18.45 -3.38 8.78
C VAL A 414 -19.32 -3.24 7.55
N ALA A 415 -19.75 -2.02 7.19
CA ALA A 415 -20.60 -1.80 6.02
C ALA A 415 -19.88 -2.14 4.71
N LEU A 416 -18.61 -1.75 4.55
CA LEU A 416 -17.82 -2.07 3.36
C LEU A 416 -17.52 -3.57 3.25
N THR A 417 -17.19 -4.24 4.36
CA THR A 417 -17.03 -5.70 4.40
C THR A 417 -18.34 -6.40 4.04
N ALA A 418 -19.45 -6.02 4.65
CA ALA A 418 -20.76 -6.60 4.36
C ALA A 418 -21.15 -6.40 2.90
N ALA A 419 -20.92 -5.22 2.34
CA ALA A 419 -21.17 -4.94 0.94
C ALA A 419 -20.36 -5.85 0.01
N ALA A 420 -19.07 -6.06 0.30
CA ALA A 420 -18.23 -6.94 -0.49
C ALA A 420 -18.66 -8.42 -0.38
N VAL A 421 -19.01 -8.89 0.82
CA VAL A 421 -19.51 -10.27 1.05
C VAL A 421 -20.85 -10.51 0.37
N LEU A 422 -21.75 -9.51 0.39
CA LEU A 422 -23.07 -9.58 -0.23
C LEU A 422 -23.05 -9.34 -1.74
N GLY A 423 -21.88 -9.10 -2.34
CA GLY A 423 -21.74 -8.85 -3.78
C GLY A 423 -22.26 -7.50 -4.24
N LEU A 424 -22.42 -6.53 -3.32
CA LEU A 424 -22.79 -5.14 -3.65
C LEU A 424 -21.62 -4.34 -4.23
N THR A 425 -20.39 -4.85 -4.06
CA THR A 425 -19.16 -4.26 -4.60
C THR A 425 -18.15 -5.39 -4.87
N ASN A 426 -17.01 -5.05 -5.47
CA ASN A 426 -15.97 -6.00 -5.82
C ASN A 426 -15.42 -6.72 -4.56
N GLY A 427 -15.29 -8.05 -4.63
CA GLY A 427 -14.72 -8.87 -3.57
C GLY A 427 -13.28 -8.52 -3.23
N PHE A 428 -12.53 -7.89 -4.14
CA PHE A 428 -11.19 -7.34 -3.88
C PHE A 428 -11.17 -6.41 -2.66
N LEU A 429 -12.27 -5.72 -2.37
CA LEU A 429 -12.37 -4.84 -1.20
C LEU A 429 -12.04 -5.57 0.11
N LEU A 430 -12.31 -6.88 0.21
CA LEU A 430 -11.97 -7.70 1.39
C LEU A 430 -10.47 -7.75 1.69
N LEU A 431 -9.61 -7.59 0.68
CA LEU A 431 -8.16 -7.48 0.86
C LEU A 431 -7.75 -6.11 1.40
N VAL A 432 -8.52 -5.06 1.10
CA VAL A 432 -8.18 -3.67 1.42
C VAL A 432 -8.77 -3.23 2.77
N VAL A 433 -9.93 -3.76 3.16
CA VAL A 433 -10.63 -3.34 4.39
C VAL A 433 -9.77 -3.47 5.67
N PRO A 434 -8.97 -4.53 5.89
CA PRO A 434 -8.12 -4.60 7.07
C PRO A 434 -7.12 -3.44 7.15
N LEU A 435 -6.52 -3.05 6.03
CA LEU A 435 -5.65 -1.87 5.96
C LEU A 435 -6.42 -0.58 6.20
N LEU A 436 -7.61 -0.44 5.59
CA LEU A 436 -8.50 0.70 5.83
C LEU A 436 -8.85 0.85 7.32
N ALA A 437 -9.13 -0.26 8.01
CA ALA A 437 -9.41 -0.25 9.44
C ALA A 437 -8.22 0.30 10.26
N VAL A 438 -6.99 -0.12 9.93
CA VAL A 438 -5.78 0.41 10.55
C VAL A 438 -5.64 1.92 10.30
N LEU A 439 -5.83 2.38 9.06
CA LEU A 439 -5.74 3.80 8.71
C LEU A 439 -6.80 4.65 9.44
N LEU A 440 -8.03 4.14 9.58
CA LEU A 440 -9.10 4.82 10.32
C LEU A 440 -8.83 4.88 11.83
N VAL A 441 -8.21 3.85 12.42
CA VAL A 441 -7.76 3.87 13.82
C VAL A 441 -6.65 4.92 14.02
N LEU A 442 -5.70 5.00 13.09
CA LEU A 442 -4.65 6.02 13.12
C LEU A 442 -5.24 7.43 13.02
N GLN A 443 -6.21 7.65 12.12
CA GLN A 443 -6.97 8.89 12.02
C GLN A 443 -7.68 9.23 13.34
N ALA A 444 -8.31 8.26 14.01
CA ALA A 444 -8.96 8.48 15.31
C ALA A 444 -7.96 8.89 16.41
N GLY A 445 -6.75 8.34 16.38
CA GLY A 445 -5.64 8.74 17.24
C GLY A 445 -5.19 10.19 17.00
N TRP A 446 -4.99 10.57 15.74
CA TRP A 446 -4.67 11.95 15.34
C TRP A 446 -5.75 12.92 15.81
N SER A 447 -7.00 12.58 15.55
CA SER A 447 -8.14 13.38 15.98
C SER A 447 -8.16 13.60 17.48
N THR A 448 -7.99 12.54 18.27
CA THR A 448 -8.02 12.62 19.73
C THR A 448 -6.92 13.56 20.25
N LEU A 449 -5.72 13.45 19.70
CA LEU A 449 -4.60 14.33 20.05
C LEU A 449 -4.92 15.79 19.69
N LEU A 450 -5.34 16.07 18.46
CA LEU A 450 -5.59 17.41 17.97
C LEU A 450 -6.78 18.08 18.69
N ASN A 451 -7.82 17.32 19.02
CA ASN A 451 -8.94 17.79 19.82
C ASN A 451 -8.50 18.23 21.22
N ARG A 452 -7.61 17.48 21.89
CA ARG A 452 -7.04 17.89 23.21
C ARG A 452 -6.32 19.24 23.15
N LEU A 453 -5.82 19.62 21.98
CA LEU A 453 -5.12 20.88 21.74
C LEU A 453 -6.03 22.00 21.22
N ALA A 454 -7.35 21.74 21.17
CA ALA A 454 -8.35 22.65 20.62
C ALA A 454 -8.05 23.06 19.16
N ALA A 455 -7.58 22.11 18.35
CA ALA A 455 -7.55 22.29 16.90
C ALA A 455 -9.00 22.29 16.34
N PRO A 456 -9.30 23.09 15.30
CA PRO A 456 -10.65 23.14 14.76
C PRO A 456 -10.99 21.85 14.01
N ALA A 457 -12.21 21.35 14.19
CA ALA A 457 -12.67 20.07 13.65
C ALA A 457 -12.50 19.93 12.12
N TRP A 458 -12.65 21.00 11.35
CA TRP A 458 -12.44 20.96 9.90
C TRP A 458 -10.97 20.71 9.52
N ALA A 459 -10.02 21.27 10.28
CA ALA A 459 -8.60 21.05 10.04
C ALA A 459 -8.19 19.62 10.44
N ILE A 460 -8.75 19.11 11.55
CA ILE A 460 -8.58 17.71 11.97
C ILE A 460 -9.10 16.77 10.88
N ALA A 461 -10.32 17.03 10.38
CA ALA A 461 -10.95 16.21 9.36
C ALA A 461 -10.14 16.18 8.06
N LEU A 462 -9.69 17.33 7.56
CA LEU A 462 -8.87 17.40 6.34
C LEU A 462 -7.54 16.66 6.50
N ALA A 463 -6.80 16.91 7.58
CA ALA A 463 -5.50 16.26 7.79
C ALA A 463 -5.64 14.75 8.05
N GLY A 464 -6.57 14.35 8.91
CA GLY A 464 -6.79 12.96 9.28
C GLY A 464 -7.30 12.10 8.12
N SER A 465 -8.27 12.62 7.36
CA SER A 465 -8.82 11.90 6.20
C SER A 465 -7.79 11.68 5.08
N LEU A 466 -6.77 12.54 4.97
CA LEU A 466 -5.73 12.39 3.95
C LEU A 466 -4.87 11.14 4.19
N LEU A 467 -4.67 10.74 5.45
CA LEU A 467 -3.98 9.50 5.81
C LEU A 467 -4.69 8.25 5.25
N VAL A 468 -6.01 8.34 5.07
CA VAL A 468 -6.86 7.25 4.58
C VAL A 468 -7.03 7.35 3.06
N ALA A 469 -7.34 8.55 2.56
CA ALA A 469 -7.67 8.79 1.17
C ALA A 469 -6.46 8.63 0.23
N TRP A 470 -5.26 9.03 0.67
CA TRP A 470 -4.08 8.98 -0.19
C TRP A 470 -3.70 7.55 -0.59
N PRO A 471 -3.56 6.58 0.33
CA PRO A 471 -3.29 5.20 -0.04
C PRO A 471 -4.33 4.65 -1.02
N ILE A 472 -5.63 4.87 -0.77
CA ILE A 472 -6.72 4.39 -1.62
C ILE A 472 -6.59 4.94 -3.04
N ALA A 473 -6.43 6.26 -3.17
CA ALA A 473 -6.31 6.92 -4.47
C ALA A 473 -4.98 6.61 -5.19
N ALA A 474 -3.94 6.20 -4.47
CA ALA A 474 -2.63 5.89 -5.03
C ALA A 474 -2.47 4.43 -5.46
N THR A 475 -3.15 3.49 -4.80
CA THR A 475 -2.94 2.05 -5.04
C THR A 475 -4.06 1.37 -5.81
N LEU A 476 -5.33 1.79 -5.65
CA LEU A 476 -6.43 1.17 -6.40
C LEU A 476 -6.24 1.37 -7.91
N PRO A 477 -6.53 0.38 -8.76
CA PRO A 477 -6.21 0.49 -10.18
C PRO A 477 -7.07 1.52 -10.91
N ILE A 478 -6.46 2.24 -11.86
CA ILE A 478 -7.20 3.10 -12.80
C ILE A 478 -7.78 2.19 -13.89
N THR A 479 -9.08 2.26 -14.11
CA THR A 479 -9.79 1.52 -15.16
C THR A 479 -10.40 2.48 -16.16
N ALA A 480 -10.57 2.01 -17.40
CA ALA A 480 -11.09 2.79 -18.51
C ALA A 480 -12.59 3.04 -18.44
#